data_AF-A0A1V6KEV3-F1
#
_entry.id   AF-A0A1V6KEV3-F1
#
_cell.length_a   1.000
_cell.length_b   1.000
_cell.length_c   1.000
_cell.angle_alpha   90.00
_cell.angle_beta   90.00
_cell.angle_gamma   90.00
#
_symmetry.space_group_name_H-M   'P 1'
#
loop_
_entity.id
_entity.type
_entity.pdbx_description
1 polymer ?
#
loop_
_entity_poly.entity_id
_entity_poly.type
_entity_poly.pdbx_seq_one_letter_code
_entity_poly.pdbx_strand_id
1 'polypeptide(L)'
;MVQSLPGEERTITAKSAEEALLKKALLYDKDGEEHYNLISALHKSMRGSDPDATLYWLGRMLAAGEDPLYILRRMVRFASEDIGNADPHALVLTMAAQQAFHFIGLPEGELAIAQAAVYLAVAPKSNSLYTGYGQTKDLINKTGYLPVPLHIRNAPTKLMKELEYGKDYKYAHDYSDAYVPQEYFPDKLQGKVLYSPTDAGYEKIIKERITEWRRRKTEAKKGSEKKG
;
A
#
# COMPACT_ATOMS: atom_id res chain seq x y z
N MET A 1 4.88 28.67 -12.26
CA MET A 1 4.28 29.94 -11.79
C MET A 1 4.37 31.04 -12.85
N VAL A 2 3.55 30.97 -13.90
CA VAL A 2 3.37 32.09 -14.87
C VAL A 2 1.89 32.55 -14.91
N GLN A 3 1.01 31.90 -14.15
CA GLN A 3 -0.44 32.10 -14.23
C GLN A 3 -1.05 32.89 -13.07
N SER A 4 -0.26 33.35 -12.09
CA SER A 4 -0.76 34.17 -10.97
C SER A 4 -0.69 35.69 -11.23
N LEU A 5 -0.72 36.14 -12.49
CA LEU A 5 -0.71 37.56 -12.84
C LEU A 5 -2.14 38.01 -13.26
N PRO A 6 -2.64 39.14 -12.73
CA PRO A 6 -3.95 39.68 -13.08
C PRO A 6 -4.07 39.94 -14.60
N GLY A 7 -5.31 39.88 -15.11
CA GLY A 7 -5.66 39.72 -16.53
C GLY A 7 -5.29 40.82 -17.52
N GLU A 8 -4.43 41.77 -17.16
CA GLU A 8 -3.86 42.75 -18.09
C GLU A 8 -2.32 42.74 -17.93
N GLU A 9 -1.62 42.53 -19.04
CA GLU A 9 -0.16 42.31 -19.17
C GLU A 9 0.38 40.90 -18.83
N ARG A 10 0.05 39.92 -19.68
CA ARG A 10 0.87 38.71 -19.87
C ARG A 10 2.08 38.99 -20.78
N THR A 11 2.91 39.97 -20.42
CA THR A 11 4.13 40.28 -21.19
C THR A 11 5.30 39.50 -20.60
N ILE A 12 5.76 38.46 -21.30
CA ILE A 12 6.99 37.74 -20.92
C ILE A 12 8.18 38.65 -21.23
N THR A 13 8.83 39.19 -20.20
CA THR A 13 10.02 40.02 -20.35
C THR A 13 11.30 39.18 -20.27
N ALA A 14 12.42 39.69 -20.82
CA ALA A 14 13.72 39.06 -20.65
C ALA A 14 14.10 38.90 -19.17
N LYS A 15 13.73 39.86 -18.33
CA LYS A 15 13.91 39.80 -16.87
C LYS A 15 13.08 38.68 -16.24
N SER A 16 11.83 38.49 -16.67
CA SER A 16 10.98 37.38 -16.21
C SER A 16 11.53 36.01 -16.62
N ALA A 17 12.13 35.93 -17.82
CA ALA A 17 12.81 34.72 -18.30
C ALA A 17 14.11 34.45 -17.51
N GLU A 18 14.90 35.48 -17.24
CA GLU A 18 16.14 35.41 -16.47
C GLU A 18 15.88 35.03 -15.01
N GLU A 19 14.89 35.64 -14.35
CA GLU A 19 14.48 35.27 -12.99
C GLU A 19 13.97 33.83 -12.91
N ALA A 20 13.24 33.35 -13.92
CA ALA A 20 12.77 31.97 -13.99
C ALA A 20 13.92 30.97 -14.23
N LEU A 21 14.89 31.33 -15.08
CA LEU A 21 16.09 30.54 -15.37
C LEU A 21 17.02 30.45 -14.15
N LEU A 22 17.28 31.58 -13.48
CA LEU A 22 18.14 31.64 -12.30
C LEU A 22 17.53 30.87 -11.11
N LYS A 23 16.21 30.96 -10.88
CA LYS A 23 15.54 30.18 -9.83
C LYS A 23 15.58 28.67 -10.06
N LYS A 24 15.42 28.22 -11.31
CA LYS A 24 15.45 26.78 -11.64
C LYS A 24 16.86 26.19 -11.62
N ALA A 25 17.86 26.92 -12.11
CA ALA A 25 19.22 26.40 -12.27
C ALA A 25 19.98 26.18 -10.94
N LEU A 26 19.60 26.88 -9.86
CA LEU A 26 20.32 26.83 -8.58
C LEU A 26 19.75 25.82 -7.57
N LEU A 27 18.55 25.26 -7.78
CA LEU A 27 17.79 24.57 -6.73
C LEU A 27 17.42 23.12 -7.03
N TYR A 28 17.56 22.66 -8.26
CA TYR A 28 17.03 21.35 -8.64
C TYR A 28 17.91 20.63 -9.65
N ASP A 29 18.76 19.77 -9.10
CA ASP A 29 19.42 18.71 -9.85
C ASP A 29 18.56 17.45 -9.76
N LYS A 30 17.86 17.12 -10.85
CA LYS A 30 17.03 15.89 -10.95
C LYS A 30 17.85 14.62 -10.75
N ASP A 31 19.14 14.67 -11.09
CA ASP A 31 20.08 13.56 -10.95
C ASP A 31 20.95 13.71 -9.69
N GLY A 32 20.69 14.75 -8.89
CA GLY A 32 21.47 15.14 -7.73
C GLY A 32 20.97 14.59 -6.41
N GLU A 33 21.81 14.72 -5.40
CA GLU A 33 21.55 14.30 -4.02
C GLU A 33 20.27 14.94 -3.44
N GLU A 34 20.00 16.20 -3.79
CA GLU A 34 18.87 16.96 -3.25
C GLU A 34 17.51 16.39 -3.65
N HIS A 35 17.36 15.82 -4.85
CA HIS A 35 16.14 15.11 -5.25
C HIS A 35 15.82 13.98 -4.27
N TYR A 36 16.83 13.15 -3.96
CA TYR A 36 16.70 12.03 -3.04
C TYR A 36 16.47 12.48 -1.59
N ASN A 37 17.13 13.56 -1.17
CA ASN A 37 16.95 14.14 0.16
C ASN A 37 15.52 14.63 0.38
N LEU A 38 14.95 15.38 -0.58
CA LEU A 38 13.61 15.93 -0.46
C LEU A 38 12.52 14.84 -0.45
N ILE A 39 12.59 13.84 -1.35
CA ILE A 39 11.60 12.76 -1.34
C ILE A 39 11.72 11.88 -0.09
N SER A 40 12.94 11.68 0.40
CA SER A 40 13.24 10.96 1.64
C SER A 40 12.66 11.69 2.85
N ALA A 41 12.80 13.02 2.90
CA ALA A 41 12.23 13.87 3.93
C ALA A 41 10.70 13.84 3.90
N LEU A 42 10.08 13.99 2.72
CA LEU A 42 8.62 13.87 2.55
C LEU A 42 8.11 12.51 3.06
N HIS A 43 8.75 11.40 2.67
CA HIS A 43 8.38 10.05 3.11
C HIS A 43 8.45 9.93 4.64
N LYS A 44 9.55 10.39 5.24
CA LYS A 44 9.77 10.30 6.68
C LYS A 44 8.81 11.19 7.47
N SER A 45 8.49 12.38 6.97
CA SER A 45 7.48 13.26 7.60
C SER A 45 6.09 12.63 7.59
N MET A 46 5.66 12.04 6.46
CA MET A 46 4.39 11.30 6.43
C MET A 46 4.42 10.10 7.39
N ARG A 47 5.51 9.34 7.42
CA ARG A 47 5.68 8.18 8.32
C ARG A 47 5.66 8.59 9.79
N GLY A 48 6.33 9.69 10.11
CA GLY A 48 6.38 10.32 11.43
C GLY A 48 5.08 11.01 11.85
N SER A 49 4.08 11.04 10.96
CA SER A 49 2.77 11.65 11.18
C SER A 49 2.84 13.16 11.46
N ASP A 50 3.72 13.85 10.74
CA ASP A 50 3.89 15.31 10.79
C ASP A 50 3.30 15.94 9.51
N PRO A 51 2.05 16.44 9.53
CA PRO A 51 1.41 17.01 8.34
C PRO A 51 2.04 18.34 7.91
N ASP A 52 2.59 19.12 8.85
CA ASP A 52 3.19 20.43 8.57
C ASP A 52 4.52 20.25 7.82
N ALA A 53 5.39 19.38 8.32
CA ALA A 53 6.64 19.03 7.64
C ALA A 53 6.35 18.34 6.29
N THR A 54 5.30 17.53 6.21
CA THR A 54 4.85 16.89 4.96
C THR A 54 4.50 17.95 3.90
N LEU A 55 3.70 18.96 4.24
CA LEU A 55 3.37 20.06 3.33
C LEU A 55 4.61 20.85 2.93
N TYR A 56 5.51 21.13 3.87
CA TYR A 56 6.74 21.86 3.59
C TYR A 56 7.63 21.13 2.57
N TRP A 57 7.91 19.84 2.78
CA TRP A 57 8.75 19.07 1.86
C TRP A 57 8.08 18.87 0.50
N LEU A 58 6.76 18.62 0.48
CA LEU A 58 6.00 18.55 -0.76
C LEU A 58 6.09 19.87 -1.54
N GLY A 59 5.84 21.00 -0.87
CA GLY A 59 5.89 22.32 -1.49
C GLY A 59 7.29 22.64 -2.03
N ARG A 60 8.35 22.26 -1.31
CA ARG A 60 9.74 22.37 -1.78
C ARG A 60 9.98 21.59 -3.07
N MET A 61 9.48 20.34 -3.15
CA MET A 61 9.62 19.53 -4.36
C MET A 61 8.85 20.12 -5.56
N LEU A 62 7.60 20.54 -5.35
CA LEU A 62 6.77 21.14 -6.40
C LEU A 62 7.38 22.47 -6.90
N ALA A 63 7.83 23.33 -5.97
CA ALA A 63 8.48 24.59 -6.31
C ALA A 63 9.81 24.40 -7.05
N ALA A 64 10.54 23.32 -6.75
CA ALA A 64 11.77 22.94 -7.44
C ALA A 64 11.51 22.37 -8.86
N GLY A 65 10.26 22.06 -9.22
CA GLY A 65 9.90 21.50 -10.52
C GLY A 65 10.03 19.99 -10.60
N GLU A 66 9.90 19.30 -9.46
CA GLU A 66 9.74 17.84 -9.40
C GLU A 66 8.57 17.38 -10.26
N ASP A 67 8.70 16.21 -10.88
CA ASP A 67 7.56 15.58 -11.55
C ASP A 67 6.47 15.24 -10.51
N PRO A 68 5.26 15.85 -10.56
CA PRO A 68 4.23 15.57 -9.57
C PRO A 68 3.77 14.10 -9.63
N LEU A 69 3.90 13.43 -10.78
CA LEU A 69 3.63 11.99 -10.88
C LEU A 69 4.70 11.16 -10.16
N TYR A 70 5.94 11.63 -10.03
CA TYR A 70 6.96 10.99 -9.21
C TYR A 70 6.55 11.00 -7.74
N ILE A 71 6.13 12.16 -7.23
CA ILE A 71 5.65 12.32 -5.86
C ILE A 71 4.44 11.41 -5.62
N LEU A 72 3.45 11.43 -6.52
CA LEU A 72 2.26 10.58 -6.42
C LEU A 72 2.59 9.08 -6.44
N ARG A 73 3.52 8.62 -7.28
CA ARG A 73 3.99 7.22 -7.27
C ARG A 73 4.54 6.82 -5.89
N ARG A 74 5.30 7.71 -5.25
CA ARG A 74 5.88 7.49 -3.92
C ARG A 74 4.79 7.49 -2.84
N MET A 75 3.81 8.36 -2.94
CA MET A 75 2.63 8.39 -2.04
C MET A 75 1.76 7.14 -2.18
N VAL A 76 1.53 6.64 -3.41
CA VAL A 76 0.80 5.38 -3.65
C VAL A 76 1.53 4.21 -2.99
N ARG A 77 2.86 4.16 -3.14
CA ARG A 77 3.68 3.15 -2.46
C ARG A 77 3.57 3.28 -0.94
N PHE A 78 3.63 4.50 -0.40
CA PHE A 78 3.49 4.81 1.02
C PHE A 78 2.15 4.30 1.57
N ALA A 79 1.04 4.54 0.87
CA ALA A 79 -0.29 4.11 1.29
C ALA A 79 -0.36 2.59 1.57
N SER A 80 0.34 1.76 0.78
CA SER A 80 0.40 0.31 1.04
C SER A 80 1.55 -0.12 1.96
N GLU A 81 2.62 0.67 2.10
CA GLU A 81 3.79 0.34 2.93
C GLU A 81 3.60 0.69 4.40
N ASP A 82 3.14 1.90 4.66
CA ASP A 82 3.21 2.58 5.95
C ASP A 82 1.84 2.75 6.61
N ILE A 83 0.75 2.65 5.84
CA ILE A 83 -0.63 2.67 6.33
C ILE A 83 -1.27 1.29 6.19
N GLY A 84 -1.18 0.70 4.99
CA GLY A 84 -1.66 -0.65 4.73
C GLY A 84 -3.14 -0.82 5.07
N ASN A 85 -3.47 -1.86 5.83
CA ASN A 85 -4.84 -2.12 6.24
C ASN A 85 -5.27 -1.37 7.51
N ALA A 86 -4.40 -0.54 8.10
CA ALA A 86 -4.81 0.33 9.21
C ALA A 86 -5.77 1.42 8.74
N ASP A 87 -5.64 1.82 7.47
CA ASP A 87 -6.66 2.54 6.74
C ASP A 87 -6.65 2.13 5.25
N PRO A 88 -7.51 1.16 4.85
CA PRO A 88 -7.58 0.71 3.46
C PRO A 88 -7.98 1.81 2.45
N HIS A 89 -8.58 2.91 2.91
CA HIS A 89 -8.99 4.00 2.05
C HIS A 89 -7.80 4.87 1.58
N ALA A 90 -6.66 4.82 2.27
CA ALA A 90 -5.47 5.61 1.91
C ALA A 90 -4.99 5.38 0.48
N LEU A 91 -5.01 4.12 0.00
CA LEU A 91 -4.65 3.81 -1.38
C LEU A 91 -5.66 4.41 -2.36
N VAL A 92 -6.96 4.29 -2.05
CA VAL A 92 -8.05 4.81 -2.89
C VAL A 92 -7.96 6.33 -3.02
N LEU A 93 -7.80 7.04 -1.91
CA LEU A 93 -7.68 8.49 -1.90
C LEU A 93 -6.43 8.95 -2.66
N THR A 94 -5.31 8.26 -2.50
CA THR A 94 -4.07 8.62 -3.22
C THR A 94 -4.20 8.41 -4.73
N MET A 95 -4.87 7.33 -5.15
CA MET A 95 -5.19 7.12 -6.57
C MET A 95 -6.16 8.19 -7.10
N ALA A 96 -7.15 8.59 -6.31
CA ALA A 96 -8.07 9.68 -6.68
C ALA A 96 -7.33 11.02 -6.82
N ALA A 97 -6.38 11.33 -5.94
CA ALA A 97 -5.53 12.50 -6.05
C ALA A 97 -4.66 12.47 -7.32
N GLN A 98 -4.13 11.30 -7.69
CA GLN A 98 -3.41 11.13 -8.95
C GLN A 98 -4.31 11.39 -10.16
N GLN A 99 -5.54 10.88 -10.16
CA GLN A 99 -6.52 11.11 -11.23
C GLN A 99 -6.94 12.58 -11.30
N ALA A 100 -7.20 13.21 -10.16
CA ALA A 100 -7.51 14.63 -10.08
C ALA A 100 -6.36 15.47 -10.65
N PHE A 101 -5.11 15.17 -10.29
CA PHE A 101 -3.94 15.83 -10.87
C PHE A 101 -3.84 15.60 -12.38
N HIS A 102 -4.09 14.37 -12.88
CA HIS A 102 -4.05 14.09 -14.31
C HIS A 102 -5.13 14.85 -15.08
N PHE A 103 -6.31 15.02 -14.50
CA PHE A 103 -7.43 15.72 -15.10
C PHE A 103 -7.23 17.25 -15.09
N ILE A 104 -6.74 17.81 -13.97
CA ILE A 104 -6.64 19.26 -13.77
C ILE A 104 -5.31 19.81 -14.31
N GLY A 105 -4.20 19.10 -14.10
CA GLY A 105 -2.86 19.58 -14.43
C GLY A 105 -2.32 20.63 -13.46
N LEU A 106 -1.17 21.22 -13.80
CA LEU A 106 -0.58 22.31 -13.03
C LEU A 106 -1.15 23.67 -13.44
N PRO A 107 -1.26 24.64 -12.51
CA PRO A 107 -0.92 24.54 -11.08
C PRO A 107 -2.03 23.98 -10.17
N GLU A 108 -3.29 24.00 -10.58
CA GLU A 108 -4.43 23.76 -9.68
C GLU A 108 -4.48 22.32 -9.13
N GLY A 109 -3.94 21.35 -9.88
CA GLY A 109 -3.86 19.95 -9.47
C GLY A 109 -2.89 19.69 -8.31
N GLU A 110 -1.97 20.62 -7.99
CA GLU A 110 -1.07 20.50 -6.83
C GLU A 110 -1.84 20.34 -5.51
N LEU A 111 -3.01 20.97 -5.41
CA LEU A 111 -3.83 20.90 -4.20
C LEU A 111 -4.36 19.49 -3.92
N ALA A 112 -4.65 18.71 -4.96
CA ALA A 112 -5.06 17.31 -4.80
C ALA A 112 -3.91 16.45 -4.24
N ILE A 113 -2.67 16.73 -4.66
CA ILE A 113 -1.47 16.06 -4.14
C ILE A 113 -1.25 16.45 -2.67
N ALA A 114 -1.38 17.73 -2.34
CA ALA A 114 -1.27 18.21 -0.96
C ALA A 114 -2.34 17.59 -0.04
N GLN A 115 -3.58 17.51 -0.51
CA GLN A 115 -4.67 16.86 0.22
C GLN A 115 -4.34 15.40 0.53
N ALA A 116 -3.86 14.64 -0.45
CA ALA A 116 -3.46 13.26 -0.23
C ALA A 116 -2.24 13.14 0.70
N ALA A 117 -1.25 14.02 0.59
CA ALA A 117 -0.07 13.96 1.45
C ALA A 117 -0.41 14.18 2.92
N VAL A 118 -1.27 15.18 3.21
CA VAL A 118 -1.76 15.44 4.58
C VAL A 118 -2.59 14.27 5.08
N TYR A 119 -3.47 13.69 4.24
CA TYR A 119 -4.22 12.50 4.61
C TYR A 119 -3.31 11.34 5.02
N LEU A 120 -2.28 11.03 4.21
CA LEU A 120 -1.32 9.98 4.51
C LEU A 120 -0.50 10.28 5.78
N ALA A 121 -0.17 11.55 6.03
CA ALA A 121 0.51 11.97 7.26
C ALA A 121 -0.34 11.68 8.50
N VAL A 122 -1.65 11.96 8.49
CA VAL A 122 -2.51 11.79 9.69
C VAL A 122 -3.16 10.41 9.80
N ALA A 123 -3.12 9.58 8.75
CA ALA A 123 -3.70 8.24 8.75
C ALA A 123 -3.03 7.31 9.78
N PRO A 124 -3.77 6.35 10.38
CA PRO A 124 -3.21 5.31 11.22
C PRO A 124 -2.08 4.55 10.49
N LYS A 125 -0.95 4.34 11.16
CA LYS A 125 0.22 3.68 10.57
C LYS A 125 0.22 2.18 10.86
N SER A 126 0.50 1.39 9.83
CA SER A 126 0.82 -0.03 9.96
C SER A 126 1.66 -0.51 8.78
N ASN A 127 2.76 -1.18 9.09
CA ASN A 127 3.60 -1.89 8.13
C ASN A 127 3.39 -3.41 8.20
N SER A 128 2.35 -3.90 8.87
CA SER A 128 2.10 -5.34 9.08
C SER A 128 1.91 -6.11 7.76
N LEU A 129 1.27 -5.49 6.77
CA LEU A 129 1.10 -6.05 5.43
C LEU A 129 2.44 -6.11 4.70
N TYR A 130 3.20 -5.01 4.75
CA TYR A 130 4.51 -4.91 4.11
C TYR A 130 5.50 -5.94 4.66
N THR A 131 5.61 -6.00 5.99
CA THR A 131 6.46 -6.97 6.69
C THR A 131 6.02 -8.40 6.43
N GLY A 132 4.72 -8.68 6.49
CA GLY A 132 4.18 -10.01 6.22
C GLY A 132 4.40 -10.50 4.79
N TYR A 133 4.30 -9.60 3.82
CA TYR A 133 4.62 -9.92 2.44
C TYR A 133 6.13 -10.13 2.23
N GLY A 134 6.98 -9.35 2.90
CA GLY A 134 8.43 -9.58 2.93
C GLY A 134 8.78 -10.98 3.45
N GLN A 135 8.22 -11.36 4.60
CA GLN A 135 8.37 -12.70 5.18
C GLN A 135 7.87 -13.80 4.24
N THR A 136 6.80 -13.54 3.48
CA THR A 136 6.28 -14.48 2.48
C THR A 136 7.30 -14.74 1.38
N LYS A 137 7.94 -13.69 0.84
CA LYS A 137 9.00 -13.83 -0.19
C LYS A 137 10.18 -14.64 0.34
N ASP A 138 10.63 -14.34 1.56
CA ASP A 138 11.73 -15.06 2.21
C ASP A 138 11.39 -16.53 2.44
N LEU A 139 10.15 -16.82 2.83
CA LEU A 139 9.68 -18.18 3.04
C LEU A 139 9.67 -18.98 1.73
N ILE A 140 9.19 -18.38 0.64
CA ILE A 140 9.21 -19.00 -0.70
C ILE A 140 10.66 -19.29 -1.12
N ASN A 141 11.57 -18.33 -0.96
CA ASN A 141 12.98 -18.51 -1.29
C ASN A 141 13.63 -19.65 -0.48
N LYS A 142 13.23 -19.85 0.78
CA LYS A 142 13.75 -20.92 1.64
C LYS A 142 13.15 -22.29 1.38
N THR A 143 11.87 -22.34 0.99
CA THR A 143 11.11 -23.60 0.91
C THR A 143 10.99 -24.13 -0.52
N GLY A 144 11.29 -23.30 -1.51
CA GLY A 144 11.08 -23.62 -2.92
C GLY A 144 9.60 -23.77 -3.26
N TYR A 145 9.32 -24.57 -4.28
CA TYR A 145 7.96 -24.79 -4.77
C TYR A 145 7.29 -25.95 -4.04
N LEU A 146 6.64 -25.66 -2.91
CA LEU A 146 5.80 -26.64 -2.23
C LEU A 146 4.51 -26.88 -3.04
N PRO A 147 4.05 -28.15 -3.16
CA PRO A 147 2.84 -28.45 -3.91
C PRO A 147 1.61 -27.91 -3.20
N VAL A 148 0.63 -27.45 -4.01
CA VAL A 148 -0.71 -27.08 -3.51
C VAL A 148 -1.37 -28.33 -2.90
N PRO A 149 -1.97 -28.27 -1.70
CA PRO A 149 -2.74 -29.38 -1.13
C PRO A 149 -3.85 -29.88 -2.07
N LEU A 150 -4.05 -31.21 -2.14
CA LEU A 150 -4.97 -31.83 -3.12
C LEU A 150 -6.40 -31.27 -3.02
N HIS A 151 -6.91 -31.07 -1.81
CA HIS A 151 -8.28 -30.60 -1.54
C HIS A 151 -8.54 -29.15 -1.97
N ILE A 152 -7.53 -28.36 -2.32
CA ILE A 152 -7.71 -27.01 -2.89
C ILE A 152 -7.18 -26.90 -4.33
N ARG A 153 -6.88 -28.02 -4.98
CA ARG A 153 -6.57 -28.04 -6.42
C ARG A 153 -7.84 -27.96 -7.24
N ASN A 154 -7.73 -27.34 -8.40
CA ASN A 154 -8.78 -27.42 -9.42
C ASN A 154 -8.84 -28.83 -10.03
N ALA A 155 -10.04 -29.34 -10.31
CA ALA A 155 -10.26 -30.67 -10.89
C ALA A 155 -11.17 -30.65 -12.14
N PRO A 156 -10.76 -29.95 -13.22
CA PRO A 156 -11.60 -29.78 -14.40
C PRO A 156 -11.76 -31.05 -15.24
N THR A 157 -10.82 -32.00 -15.20
CA THR A 157 -10.86 -33.22 -16.01
C THR A 157 -11.33 -34.43 -15.20
N LYS A 158 -11.81 -35.49 -15.89
CA LYS A 158 -12.18 -36.76 -15.26
C LYS A 158 -10.99 -37.40 -14.53
N LEU A 159 -9.84 -37.47 -15.19
CA LEU A 159 -8.61 -37.98 -14.60
C LEU A 159 -8.22 -37.24 -13.32
N MET A 160 -8.35 -35.90 -13.27
CA MET A 160 -8.02 -35.14 -12.06
C MET A 160 -8.96 -35.48 -10.89
N LYS A 161 -10.25 -35.72 -11.16
CA LYS A 161 -11.21 -36.15 -10.15
C LYS A 161 -10.93 -37.58 -9.66
N GLU A 162 -10.54 -38.47 -10.58
CA GLU A 162 -10.08 -39.84 -10.25
C GLU A 162 -8.81 -39.80 -9.38
N LEU A 163 -7.93 -38.82 -9.59
CA LEU A 163 -6.76 -38.54 -8.75
C LEU A 163 -7.10 -37.73 -7.48
N GLU A 164 -8.38 -37.60 -7.15
CA GLU A 164 -8.90 -36.94 -5.94
C GLU A 164 -8.58 -35.44 -5.81
N TYR A 165 -8.35 -34.75 -6.94
CA TYR A 165 -8.13 -33.30 -6.91
C TYR A 165 -9.42 -32.61 -6.46
N GLY A 166 -9.30 -31.67 -5.52
CA GLY A 166 -10.44 -30.97 -4.93
C GLY A 166 -11.34 -31.85 -4.06
N LYS A 167 -11.01 -33.13 -3.86
CA LYS A 167 -11.73 -34.00 -2.93
C LYS A 167 -11.64 -33.42 -1.52
N ASP A 168 -12.74 -33.50 -0.78
CA ASP A 168 -12.88 -33.00 0.59
C ASP A 168 -12.72 -31.46 0.74
N TYR A 169 -12.75 -30.71 -0.35
CA TYR A 169 -12.83 -29.25 -0.29
C TYR A 169 -14.10 -28.81 0.44
N LYS A 170 -13.93 -28.03 1.51
CA LYS A 170 -15.05 -27.43 2.24
C LYS A 170 -15.35 -26.05 1.66
N TYR A 171 -16.48 -25.92 0.98
CA TYR A 171 -16.93 -24.63 0.44
C TYR A 171 -17.47 -23.75 1.57
N ALA A 172 -16.74 -22.69 1.91
CA ALA A 172 -16.98 -21.92 3.14
C ALA A 172 -18.39 -21.32 3.24
N HIS A 173 -19.02 -20.96 2.11
CA HIS A 173 -20.37 -20.40 2.06
C HIS A 173 -21.47 -21.36 2.52
N ASP A 174 -21.21 -22.68 2.53
CA ASP A 174 -22.16 -23.68 3.02
C ASP A 174 -22.14 -23.83 4.55
N TYR A 175 -21.22 -23.13 5.24
CA TYR A 175 -21.05 -23.18 6.68
C TYR A 175 -21.50 -21.88 7.36
N SER A 176 -21.81 -21.94 8.66
CA SER A 176 -22.19 -20.73 9.40
C SER A 176 -21.08 -19.68 9.35
N ASP A 177 -21.49 -18.41 9.32
CA ASP A 177 -20.60 -17.24 9.21
C ASP A 177 -19.74 -17.23 7.94
N ALA A 178 -20.10 -18.05 6.94
CA ALA A 178 -19.29 -18.30 5.76
C ALA A 178 -17.84 -18.71 6.09
N TYR A 179 -17.64 -19.47 7.18
CA TYR A 179 -16.32 -19.90 7.63
C TYR A 179 -16.30 -21.35 8.10
N VAL A 180 -15.28 -22.08 7.62
CA VAL A 180 -15.00 -23.46 8.03
C VAL A 180 -13.51 -23.65 8.32
N PRO A 181 -13.13 -24.26 9.46
CA PRO A 181 -11.76 -24.66 9.71
C PRO A 181 -11.25 -25.63 8.63
N GLN A 182 -10.33 -25.15 7.80
CA GLN A 182 -9.66 -25.89 6.74
C GLN A 182 -8.19 -25.46 6.67
N GLU A 183 -7.30 -26.39 6.35
CA GLU A 183 -5.90 -26.06 6.08
C GLU A 183 -5.75 -25.61 4.63
N TYR A 184 -4.98 -24.54 4.42
CA TYR A 184 -4.73 -23.99 3.08
C TYR A 184 -3.24 -23.99 2.75
N PHE A 185 -2.38 -24.08 3.77
CA PHE A 185 -0.96 -24.26 3.57
C PHE A 185 -0.62 -25.72 3.23
N PRO A 186 0.47 -25.96 2.48
CA PRO A 186 1.12 -27.27 2.44
C PRO A 186 1.50 -27.72 3.85
N ASP A 187 1.63 -29.03 4.05
CA ASP A 187 1.92 -29.63 5.37
C ASP A 187 3.14 -29.02 6.07
N LYS A 188 4.20 -28.75 5.30
CA LYS A 188 5.44 -28.14 5.81
C LYS A 188 5.27 -26.71 6.33
N LEU A 189 4.18 -26.02 5.96
CA LEU A 189 3.88 -24.64 6.34
C LEU A 189 2.69 -24.51 7.29
N GLN A 190 2.12 -25.62 7.76
CA GLN A 190 1.02 -25.56 8.71
C GLN A 190 1.40 -24.76 9.97
N GLY A 191 0.48 -23.91 10.42
CA GLY A 191 0.68 -23.07 11.60
C GLY A 191 1.56 -21.85 11.39
N LYS A 192 2.14 -21.63 10.19
CA LYS A 192 2.87 -20.40 9.90
C LYS A 192 1.92 -19.19 9.93
N VAL A 193 2.39 -18.10 10.55
CA VAL A 193 1.71 -16.82 10.59
C VAL A 193 2.57 -15.81 9.83
N LEU A 194 2.06 -15.33 8.71
CA LEU A 194 2.73 -14.33 7.86
C LEU A 194 2.10 -12.95 8.00
N TYR A 195 0.84 -12.84 8.41
CA TYR A 195 0.16 -11.57 8.60
C TYR A 195 -0.27 -11.42 10.06
N SER A 196 0.24 -10.38 10.70
CA SER A 196 0.01 -10.05 12.11
C SER A 196 -0.49 -8.61 12.20
N PRO A 197 -1.81 -8.38 12.06
CA PRO A 197 -2.37 -7.03 12.11
C PRO A 197 -2.09 -6.37 13.46
N THR A 198 -1.95 -5.05 13.42
CA THR A 198 -1.77 -4.19 14.59
C THR A 198 -3.13 -3.82 15.22
N ASP A 199 -3.09 -3.03 16.30
CA ASP A 199 -4.28 -2.41 16.88
C ASP A 199 -4.58 -1.03 16.27
N ALA A 200 -3.85 -0.62 15.22
CA ALA A 200 -4.01 0.68 14.59
C ALA A 200 -5.19 0.70 13.61
N GLY A 201 -6.07 1.69 13.77
CA GLY A 201 -7.18 1.94 12.85
C GLY A 201 -8.04 0.70 12.59
N TYR A 202 -8.29 0.43 11.31
CA TYR A 202 -9.12 -0.68 10.86
C TYR A 202 -8.49 -2.06 11.09
N GLU A 203 -7.17 -2.15 11.31
CA GLU A 203 -6.53 -3.44 11.60
C GLU A 203 -7.00 -4.05 12.91
N LYS A 204 -7.47 -3.25 13.87
CA LYS A 204 -8.06 -3.78 15.10
C LYS A 204 -9.21 -4.77 14.80
N ILE A 205 -10.11 -4.39 13.89
CA ILE A 205 -11.25 -5.21 13.47
C ILE A 205 -10.76 -6.46 12.73
N ILE A 206 -9.73 -6.30 11.89
CA ILE A 206 -9.11 -7.42 11.16
C ILE A 206 -8.46 -8.40 12.15
N LYS A 207 -7.77 -7.90 13.16
CA LYS A 207 -7.08 -8.67 14.19
C LYS A 207 -8.07 -9.49 15.01
N GLU A 208 -9.18 -8.89 15.45
CA GLU A 208 -10.26 -9.57 16.17
C GLU A 208 -10.81 -10.74 15.35
N ARG A 209 -11.14 -10.50 14.07
CA ARG A 209 -11.66 -11.52 13.15
C ARG A 209 -10.66 -12.67 12.92
N ILE A 210 -9.40 -12.34 12.62
CA ILE A 210 -8.36 -13.33 12.38
C ILE A 210 -8.06 -14.15 13.64
N THR A 211 -8.08 -13.52 14.81
CA THR A 211 -7.86 -14.21 16.10
C THR A 211 -8.93 -15.25 16.34
N GLU A 212 -10.20 -14.89 16.13
CA GLU A 212 -11.32 -15.83 16.27
C GLU A 212 -11.20 -17.01 15.29
N TRP A 213 -10.88 -16.75 14.02
CA TRP A 213 -10.66 -17.81 13.02
C TRP A 213 -9.51 -18.75 13.41
N ARG A 214 -8.40 -18.21 13.92
CA ARG A 214 -7.25 -19.01 14.40
C ARG A 214 -7.62 -19.86 15.62
N ARG A 215 -8.43 -19.33 16.54
CA ARG A 215 -8.97 -20.07 17.69
C ARG A 215 -9.82 -21.26 17.22
N ARG A 216 -10.82 -21.00 16.37
CA ARG A 216 -11.68 -22.06 15.78
C ARG A 216 -10.87 -23.13 15.04
N LYS A 217 -9.80 -22.74 14.32
CA LYS A 217 -8.91 -23.69 13.62
C LYS A 217 -8.12 -24.56 14.58
N THR A 218 -7.64 -23.99 15.69
CA THR A 218 -6.91 -24.73 16.73
C THR A 218 -7.81 -25.73 17.45
N GLU A 219 -9.03 -25.32 17.78
CA GLU A 219 -10.01 -26.19 18.44
C GLU A 219 -10.44 -27.36 17.55
N ALA A 220 -10.65 -27.12 16.26
CA ALA A 220 -10.95 -28.17 15.30
C ALA A 220 -9.83 -29.23 15.22
N LYS A 221 -8.55 -28.81 15.21
CA LYS A 221 -7.40 -29.73 15.20
C LYS A 221 -7.34 -30.60 16.47
N LYS A 222 -7.52 -30.00 17.65
CA LYS A 222 -7.57 -30.75 18.93
C LYS A 222 -8.73 -31.74 19.00
N GLY A 223 -9.88 -31.37 18.41
CA GLY A 223 -11.06 -32.23 18.35
C GLY A 223 -10.88 -33.46 17.46
N SER A 224 -10.11 -33.35 16.37
CA SER A 224 -9.75 -34.49 15.52
C SER A 224 -8.71 -35.41 16.16
N GLU A 225 -7.74 -34.86 16.88
CA GLU A 225 -6.68 -35.65 17.56
C GLU A 225 -7.20 -36.47 18.75
N LYS A 226 -8.29 -36.05 19.41
CA LYS A 226 -8.91 -36.81 20.51
C LYS A 226 -9.85 -37.92 20.06
N LYS A 227 -10.21 -37.97 18.76
CA LYS A 227 -11.16 -38.92 18.19
C LYS A 227 -10.50 -40.01 17.33
N GLY A 228 -9.21 -39.86 17.01
CA GLY A 228 -8.38 -40.87 16.36
C GLY A 228 -7.50 -41.58 17.37
#